data_AF-A0A392NBL5-F1
#
_entry.id   AF-A0A392NBL5-F1
#
_cell.length_a   1.000
_cell.length_b   1.000
_cell.length_c   1.000
_cell.angle_alpha   90.00
_cell.angle_beta   90.00
_cell.angle_gamma   90.00
#
_symmetry.space_group_name_H-M   'P 1'
#
loop_
_entity.id
_entity.type
_entity.pdbx_description
1 polymer ?
#
loop_
_entity_poly.entity_id
_entity_poly.type
_entity_poly.pdbx_seq_one_letter_code
_entity_poly.pdbx_strand_id
1 'polypeptide(L)' 'MYGAKEEDIILYGQSVGSGPTTDLAARLPNLRAVILHSPILSGLRVMYPVKRTYWFDIYKNIDKIPLVNCPVL' A
#
# COMPACT_ATOMS: atom_id res chain seq x y z
N MET A 1 20.35 -5.96 -14.49
CA MET A 1 18.95 -5.62 -14.13
C MET A 1 18.08 -6.80 -14.54
N TYR A 2 17.13 -7.21 -13.71
CA TYR A 2 16.34 -8.44 -13.90
C TYR A 2 15.33 -8.38 -15.07
N GLY A 3 15.22 -7.27 -15.81
CA GLY A 3 14.45 -7.17 -17.06
C GLY A 3 12.94 -7.34 -16.94
N ALA A 4 12.41 -7.43 -15.72
CA ALA A 4 10.98 -7.59 -15.47
C ALA A 4 10.22 -6.30 -15.81
N LYS A 5 9.13 -6.45 -16.56
CA LYS A 5 8.18 -5.37 -16.81
C LYS A 5 7.22 -5.24 -15.66
N GLU A 6 6.59 -4.08 -15.53
CA GLU A 6 5.67 -3.78 -14.43
C GLU A 6 4.45 -4.72 -14.44
N GLU A 7 3.94 -5.04 -15.62
CA GLU A 7 2.82 -5.97 -15.85
C GLU A 7 3.12 -7.44 -15.48
N ASP A 8 4.38 -7.74 -15.18
CA ASP A 8 4.85 -9.06 -14.72
C ASP A 8 5.19 -9.06 -13.22
N ILE A 9 5.01 -7.93 -12.51
CA ILE A 9 5.40 -7.77 -11.11
C ILE A 9 4.17 -7.77 -10.20
N ILE A 10 4.25 -8.58 -9.14
CA ILE A 10 3.33 -8.51 -7.99
C ILE A 10 4.05 -7.82 -6.84
N LEU A 11 3.46 -6.75 -6.29
CA LEU A 11 3.95 -6.15 -5.06
C LEU A 11 3.35 -6.86 -3.85
N TYR A 12 4.18 -7.28 -2.91
CA TYR A 12 3.75 -7.89 -1.66
C TYR A 12 4.12 -6.97 -0.49
N GLY A 13 3.16 -6.65 0.37
CA GLY A 13 3.36 -5.86 1.57
C GLY A 13 2.77 -6.55 2.78
N GLN A 14 3.57 -6.82 3.80
CA GLN A 14 3.13 -7.44 5.04
C GLN A 14 3.23 -6.49 6.23
N SER A 15 2.18 -6.41 7.05
CA SER A 15 2.18 -5.57 8.27
C SER A 15 2.62 -4.14 7.96
N VAL A 16 3.67 -3.63 8.60
CA VAL A 16 4.26 -2.30 8.31
C VAL A 16 4.67 -2.12 6.84
N GLY A 17 5.06 -3.21 6.16
CA GLY A 17 5.41 -3.21 4.74
C GLY A 17 4.24 -2.83 3.82
N SER A 18 2.99 -2.98 4.27
CA SER A 18 1.83 -2.48 3.50
C SER A 18 1.88 -0.98 3.24
N GLY A 19 2.54 -0.20 4.11
CA GLY A 19 2.77 1.23 3.95
C GLY A 19 3.49 1.60 2.65
N PRO A 20 4.79 1.25 2.52
CA PRO A 20 5.53 1.51 1.28
C PRO A 20 4.97 0.76 0.08
N THR A 21 4.42 -0.46 0.25
CA THR A 21 3.80 -1.20 -0.85
C THR A 21 2.60 -0.46 -1.45
N THR A 22 1.68 0.06 -0.61
CA THR A 22 0.51 0.82 -1.09
C THR A 22 0.94 2.16 -1.71
N ASP A 23 1.93 2.84 -1.13
CA ASP A 23 2.46 4.09 -1.68
C ASP A 23 3.10 3.90 -3.06
N LEU A 24 3.85 2.80 -3.25
CA LEU A 24 4.45 2.46 -4.53
C LEU A 24 3.38 2.06 -5.55
N ALA A 25 2.43 1.21 -5.15
CA ALA A 25 1.34 0.76 -6.01
C ALA A 25 0.45 1.90 -6.53
N ALA A 26 0.27 2.96 -5.74
CA ALA A 26 -0.47 4.16 -6.15
C ALA A 26 0.25 4.98 -7.24
N ARG A 27 1.55 4.73 -7.48
CA ARG A 27 2.38 5.46 -8.46
C ARG A 27 2.73 4.62 -9.68
N LEU A 28 2.57 3.31 -9.60
CA LEU A 28 2.88 2.33 -10.64
C LEU A 28 1.57 1.88 -11.32
N PRO A 29 1.27 2.39 -12.53
CA PRO A 29 -0.04 2.21 -13.15
C PRO A 29 -0.32 0.83 -13.74
N ASN A 30 0.72 0.04 -14.02
CA ASN A 30 0.68 -1.20 -14.80
C ASN A 30 1.05 -2.45 -13.99
N LEU A 31 1.11 -2.39 -12.67
CA LEU A 31 1.39 -3.56 -11.83
C LEU A 31 0.39 -4.69 -12.11
N ARG A 32 0.88 -5.93 -12.09
CA ARG A 32 0.02 -7.11 -12.23
C ARG A 32 -1.00 -7.21 -11.12
N ALA A 33 -0.55 -7.05 -9.88
CA ALA A 33 -1.37 -7.12 -8.68
C ALA A 33 -0.59 -6.62 -7.45
N VAL A 34 -1.32 -6.36 -6.37
CA VAL A 34 -0.78 -6.11 -5.04
C VAL A 34 -1.35 -7.14 -4.07
N ILE A 35 -0.52 -7.67 -3.18
CA ILE A 35 -0.93 -8.51 -2.06
C ILE A 35 -0.59 -7.77 -0.78
N LEU A 36 -1.60 -7.50 0.04
CA LEU A 36 -1.51 -6.83 1.32
C LEU A 36 -1.83 -7.82 2.43
N HIS A 37 -0.80 -8.39 3.04
CA HIS A 37 -0.95 -9.35 4.12
C HIS A 37 -0.96 -8.65 5.49
N SER A 38 -2.06 -8.78 6.22
CA SER A 38 -2.25 -8.12 7.52
C SER A 38 -1.92 -6.62 7.46
N PRO A 39 -2.52 -5.84 6.52
CA PRO A 39 -2.11 -4.47 6.29
C PRO A 39 -2.52 -3.54 7.43
N ILE A 40 -1.75 -2.47 7.61
CA ILE A 40 -2.11 -1.39 8.52
C ILE A 40 -2.98 -0.37 7.78
N LEU A 41 -4.07 0.09 8.40
CA LEU A 41 -4.91 1.15 7.84
C LEU A 41 -4.20 2.50 7.90
N SER A 42 -3.54 2.77 9.03
CA SER A 42 -2.60 3.87 9.15
C SER A 42 -1.62 3.69 10.31
N GLY A 43 -0.54 4.48 10.34
CA GLY A 43 0.47 4.42 11.40
C GLY A 43 -0.09 4.79 12.77
N LEU A 44 -0.92 5.85 12.84
CA LEU A 44 -1.54 6.24 14.11
C LEU A 44 -2.57 5.22 14.59
N ARG A 45 -3.29 4.57 13.67
CA ARG A 45 -4.29 3.53 14.01
C ARG A 45 -3.69 2.25 14.57
N VAL A 46 -2.40 2.00 14.31
CA VAL A 46 -1.65 0.90 14.97
C VAL A 46 -1.41 1.23 16.44
N MET A 47 -1.11 2.49 16.75
CA MET A 47 -0.73 2.91 18.10
C MET A 47 -1.93 3.26 18.98
N TYR A 48 -2.96 3.87 18.40
CA TYR A 48 -4.10 4.43 19.11
C TYR A 48 -5.41 4.25 18.34
N PRO A 49 -6.57 4.10 19.03
CA PRO A 49 -7.87 3.98 18.39
C PRO A 49 -8.38 5.34 17.88
N VAL A 50 -7.80 5.83 16.78
CA VAL A 50 -8.20 7.08 16.12
C VAL A 50 -9.13 6.82 14.94
N LYS A 51 -10.17 7.64 14.79
CA LYS A 51 -11.14 7.51 13.69
C LYS A 51 -10.72 8.27 12.42
N ARG A 52 -9.88 9.31 12.55
CA ARG A 52 -9.47 10.19 11.46
C ARG A 52 -8.03 9.93 11.04
N THR A 53 -7.73 10.13 9.76
CA THR A 53 -6.35 10.15 9.25
C THR A 53 -5.82 11.57 9.36
N TYR A 54 -4.72 11.77 10.09
CA TYR A 54 -4.12 13.09 10.31
C TYR A 54 -2.99 13.35 9.32
N TRP A 55 -2.68 14.63 9.07
CA TRP A 55 -1.64 15.03 8.13
C TRP A 55 -0.24 14.50 8.49
N PHE A 56 0.03 14.29 9.78
CA PHE A 56 1.29 13.74 10.32
C PHE A 56 1.29 12.21 10.44
N ASP A 57 0.24 11.52 9.97
CA ASP A 57 0.24 10.05 9.92
C ASP A 57 1.23 9.59 8.82
N ILE A 58 2.21 8.78 9.22
CA ILE A 58 3.31 8.33 8.35
C ILE A 58 2.86 7.31 7.31
N TYR A 59 1.75 6.60 7.54
CA TYR A 59 1.20 5.60 6.62
C TYR A 59 -0.28 5.88 6.42
N LYS A 60 -0.65 6.62 5.37
CA LYS A 60 -2.06 6.93 5.08
C LYS A 60 -2.68 5.90 4.14
N ASN A 61 -2.56 4.61 4.46
CA ASN A 61 -2.92 3.53 3.53
C ASN A 61 -4.41 3.59 3.16
N ILE A 62 -5.28 3.87 4.14
CA ILE A 62 -6.72 4.05 3.90
C ILE A 62 -7.05 5.17 2.91
N ASP A 63 -6.23 6.23 2.84
CA ASP A 63 -6.42 7.33 1.90
C ASP A 63 -5.79 7.03 0.53
N LYS A 64 -4.75 6.19 0.49
CA LYS A 64 -3.98 5.86 -0.72
C LYS A 64 -4.51 4.65 -1.48
N ILE A 65 -5.14 3.69 -0.81
CA ILE A 65 -5.62 2.46 -1.44
C ILE A 65 -6.58 2.70 -2.62
N PRO A 66 -7.45 3.74 -2.64
CA PRO A 66 -8.29 4.02 -3.79
C PRO A 66 -7.52 4.49 -5.04
N LEU A 67 -6.24 4.86 -4.90
CA LEU A 67 -5.38 5.30 -6.00
C LEU A 67 -4.67 4.13 -6.69
N VAL A 68 -4.78 2.91 -6.17
CA VAL A 68 -4.18 1.71 -6.75
C VAL A 68 -5.04 1.22 -7.92
N ASN A 69 -4.44 1.12 -9.11
CA ASN A 69 -5.15 0.81 -10.36
C ASN A 69 -5.07 -0.67 -10.79
N CYS A 70 -4.56 -1.55 -9.92
CA CYS A 70 -4.43 -2.99 -10.18
C CYS A 70 -5.21 -3.81 -9.15
N PRO A 71 -5.46 -5.10 -9.41
CA PRO A 71 -6.11 -5.99 -8.44
C PRO A 71 -5.34 -6.04 -7.12
N VAL A 72 -6.06 -5.94 -6.00
CA VAL A 72 -5.50 -6.01 -4.64
C VAL A 72 -6.12 -7.21 -3.90
N LEU A 73 -5.26 -8.02 -3.25
CA LEU A 73 -5.64 -9.12 -2.36
C LEU A 73 -5.24 -8.84 -0.92
#